data_AF-A0A9N9FG71-F1
#
_entry.id   AF-A0A9N9FG71-F1
#
_cell.length_a   1.000
_cell.length_b   1.000
_cell.length_c   1.000
_cell.angle_alpha   90.00
_cell.angle_beta   90.00
_cell.angle_gamma   90.00
#
_symmetry.space_group_name_H-M   'P 1'
#
loop_
_entity.id
_entity.type
_entity.pdbx_description
1 polymer ?
#
loop_
_entity_poly.entity_id
_entity_poly.type
_entity_poly.pdbx_seq_one_letter_code
_entity_poly.pdbx_strand_id
1 'polypeptide(L)'
;RQEARRRKEKKKEKERARILAEEEEREQRRREKIARRYREKIKKKRELYFNMWKNFDIDAFSTIKAENIPWPYYNQDDDNTKKISKEGITEFLFDNDSADINEPDRRRILRQEQIKFHPDRWHRWIAKMQSEQEKNKILDRVNKISQILNALWNEVVEKS
;
A
#
# COMPACT_ATOMS: atom_id res chain seq x y z
N ARG A 1 39.35 35.55 34.39
CA ARG A 1 39.39 35.37 32.91
C ARG A 1 38.98 33.95 32.46
N GLN A 2 39.42 32.88 33.13
CA GLN A 2 39.06 31.48 32.81
C GLN A 2 37.55 31.17 33.00
N GLU A 3 36.93 31.71 34.05
CA GLU A 3 35.51 31.48 34.33
C GLU A 3 34.56 32.11 33.29
N ALA A 4 34.92 33.28 32.76
CA ALA A 4 34.19 33.92 31.66
C ALA A 4 34.26 33.11 30.36
N ARG A 5 35.39 32.43 30.08
CA ARG A 5 35.53 31.52 28.93
C ARG A 5 34.65 30.28 29.11
N ARG A 6 34.69 29.62 30.28
CA ARG A 6 33.84 28.46 30.59
C ARG A 6 32.34 28.79 30.53
N ARG A 7 31.92 29.96 31.02
CA ARG A 7 30.52 30.42 30.90
C ARG A 7 30.10 30.68 29.45
N LYS A 8 31.00 31.20 28.60
CA LYS A 8 30.74 31.43 27.16
C LYS A 8 30.67 30.12 26.37
N GLU A 9 31.52 29.14 26.69
CA GLU A 9 31.50 27.80 26.10
C GLU A 9 30.21 27.04 26.45
N LYS A 10 29.83 27.01 27.73
CA LYS A 10 28.55 26.41 28.17
C LYS A 10 27.33 27.04 27.50
N LYS A 11 27.35 28.37 27.27
CA LYS A 11 26.26 29.04 26.53
C LYS A 11 26.23 28.63 25.06
N LYS A 12 27.38 28.53 24.40
CA LYS A 12 27.47 28.06 22.99
C LYS A 12 27.04 26.61 22.85
N GLU A 13 27.41 25.75 23.79
CA GLU A 13 27.02 24.35 23.80
C GLU A 13 25.51 24.18 23.99
N LYS A 14 24.92 24.91 24.95
CA LYS A 14 23.46 24.94 25.13
C LYS A 14 22.72 25.45 23.89
N GLU A 15 23.25 26.49 23.23
CA GLU A 15 22.63 27.03 22.01
C GLU A 15 22.71 26.01 20.86
N ARG A 16 23.86 25.35 20.68
CA ARG A 16 24.01 24.28 19.68
C ARG A 16 23.08 23.10 19.94
N ALA A 17 22.96 22.67 21.20
CA ALA A 17 22.05 21.60 21.58
C ALA A 17 20.58 21.99 21.33
N ARG A 18 20.21 23.25 21.60
CA ARG A 18 18.86 23.76 21.31
C ARG A 18 18.56 23.77 19.81
N ILE A 19 19.50 24.23 18.99
CA ILE A 19 19.35 24.26 17.53
C ILE A 19 19.21 22.84 16.97
N LEU A 20 20.04 21.90 17.43
CA LEU A 20 19.98 20.51 17.00
C LEU A 20 18.64 19.85 17.37
N ALA A 21 18.17 20.07 18.60
CA ALA A 21 16.87 19.56 19.05
C ALA A 21 15.70 20.17 18.25
N GLU A 22 15.76 21.46 17.92
CA GLU A 22 14.74 22.11 17.09
C GLU A 22 14.75 21.57 15.64
N GLU A 23 15.93 21.29 15.08
CA GLU A 23 16.07 20.69 13.75
C GLU A 23 15.54 19.25 13.72
N GLU A 24 15.86 18.44 14.73
CA GLU A 24 15.34 17.08 14.88
C GLU A 24 13.82 17.07 15.06
N GLU A 25 13.27 17.94 15.91
CA GLU A 25 11.82 18.09 16.09
C GLU A 25 11.14 18.52 14.78
N ARG A 26 11.75 19.44 14.02
CA ARG A 26 11.22 19.89 12.72
C ARG A 26 11.23 18.77 11.70
N GLU A 27 12.29 17.98 11.63
CA GLU A 27 12.40 16.84 10.72
C GLU A 27 11.42 15.72 11.11
N GLN A 28 11.25 15.45 12.41
CA GLN A 28 10.25 14.51 12.90
C GLN A 28 8.84 14.96 12.52
N ARG A 29 8.47 16.22 12.77
CA ARG A 29 7.17 16.78 12.35
C ARG A 29 6.96 16.69 10.84
N ARG A 30 8.02 16.89 10.04
CA ARG A 30 7.96 16.75 8.59
C ARG A 30 7.67 15.31 8.17
N ARG A 31 8.36 14.33 8.77
CA ARG A 31 8.14 12.90 8.52
C ARG A 31 6.74 12.47 8.92
N GLU A 32 6.27 12.88 10.10
CA GLU A 32 4.92 12.60 10.58
C GLU A 32 3.85 13.18 9.64
N LYS A 33 4.04 14.41 9.17
CA LYS A 33 3.13 15.05 8.20
C LYS A 33 3.09 14.30 6.87
N ILE A 34 4.23 13.83 6.36
CA ILE A 34 4.30 13.04 5.13
C ILE A 34 3.61 11.69 5.33
N ALA A 35 3.93 10.98 6.43
CA ALA A 35 3.32 9.69 6.76
C ALA A 35 1.80 9.81 6.93
N ARG A 36 1.31 10.86 7.60
CA ARG A 36 -0.13 11.11 7.76
C ARG A 36 -0.81 11.31 6.42
N ARG A 37 -0.25 12.17 5.55
CA ARG A 37 -0.80 12.40 4.20
C ARG A 37 -0.80 11.12 3.37
N TYR A 38 0.21 10.28 3.53
CA TYR A 38 0.29 9.00 2.84
C TYR A 38 -0.80 8.04 3.32
N ARG A 39 -0.99 7.89 4.64
CA ARG A 39 -2.09 7.09 5.22
C ARG A 39 -3.47 7.56 4.77
N GLU A 40 -3.72 8.88 4.78
CA GLU A 40 -4.98 9.46 4.29
C GLU A 40 -5.25 9.13 2.81
N LYS A 41 -4.20 9.14 1.98
CA LYS A 41 -4.30 8.74 0.56
C LYS A 41 -4.63 7.26 0.40
N ILE A 42 -3.95 6.38 1.12
CA ILE A 42 -4.22 4.93 1.09
C ILE A 42 -5.65 4.66 1.53
N LYS A 43 -6.10 5.27 2.64
CA LYS A 43 -7.46 5.11 3.14
C LYS A 43 -8.51 5.47 2.09
N LYS A 44 -8.40 6.64 1.47
CA LYS A 44 -9.31 7.05 0.38
C LYS A 44 -9.28 6.07 -0.81
N LYS A 45 -8.11 5.54 -1.16
CA LYS A 45 -7.98 4.57 -2.25
C LYS A 45 -8.56 3.20 -1.89
N ARG A 46 -8.46 2.76 -0.63
CA ARG A 46 -9.15 1.55 -0.13
C ARG A 46 -10.66 1.73 -0.19
N GLU A 47 -11.18 2.88 0.24
CA GLU A 47 -12.61 3.20 0.11
C GLU A 47 -13.07 3.15 -1.35
N LEU A 48 -12.32 3.76 -2.26
CA LEU A 48 -12.58 3.67 -3.70
C LEU A 48 -12.52 2.24 -4.22
N TYR A 49 -11.52 1.44 -3.81
CA TYR A 49 -11.38 0.03 -4.18
C TYR A 49 -12.60 -0.79 -3.77
N PHE A 50 -13.09 -0.65 -2.54
CA PHE A 50 -14.28 -1.35 -2.09
C PHE A 50 -15.52 -0.90 -2.84
N ASN A 51 -15.65 0.40 -3.12
CA ASN A 51 -16.77 0.94 -3.90
C ASN A 51 -16.74 0.48 -5.36
N MET A 52 -15.55 0.42 -5.98
CA MET A 52 -15.39 -0.13 -7.31
C MET A 52 -15.83 -1.57 -7.35
N TRP A 53 -15.37 -2.43 -6.43
CA TRP A 53 -15.80 -3.84 -6.37
C TRP A 53 -17.30 -4.03 -6.15
N LYS A 54 -17.97 -3.15 -5.40
CA LYS A 54 -19.44 -3.20 -5.24
C LYS A 54 -20.19 -2.98 -6.55
N ASN A 55 -19.65 -2.11 -7.39
CA ASN A 55 -20.23 -1.74 -8.68
C ASN A 55 -19.57 -2.48 -9.85
N PHE A 56 -18.64 -3.41 -9.57
CA PHE A 56 -17.88 -4.11 -10.59
C PHE A 56 -18.71 -5.27 -11.12
N ASP A 57 -19.57 -4.97 -12.08
CA ASP A 57 -20.35 -5.96 -12.81
C ASP A 57 -19.75 -6.18 -14.21
N ILE A 58 -19.13 -7.34 -14.37
CA ILE A 58 -18.43 -7.72 -15.60
C ILE A 58 -19.35 -8.08 -16.74
N ASP A 59 -20.54 -8.59 -16.44
CA ASP A 59 -21.51 -8.86 -17.50
C ASP A 59 -22.14 -7.56 -18.01
N ALA A 60 -22.07 -6.47 -17.23
CA ALA A 60 -22.42 -5.13 -17.67
C ALA A 60 -21.31 -4.41 -18.46
N PHE A 61 -20.04 -4.83 -18.36
CA PHE A 61 -18.93 -4.20 -19.08
C PHE A 61 -18.71 -4.86 -20.45
N SER A 62 -19.13 -4.17 -21.52
CA SER A 62 -18.83 -4.56 -22.91
C SER A 62 -17.33 -4.51 -23.24
N THR A 63 -16.53 -3.79 -22.45
CA THR A 63 -15.06 -3.74 -22.59
C THR A 63 -14.42 -3.43 -21.24
N ILE A 64 -13.67 -4.39 -20.69
CA ILE A 64 -12.88 -4.19 -19.48
C ILE A 64 -11.50 -3.68 -19.89
N LYS A 65 -11.07 -2.57 -19.30
CA LYS A 65 -9.68 -2.09 -19.39
C LYS A 65 -8.95 -2.37 -18.09
N ALA A 66 -7.64 -2.60 -18.16
CA ALA A 66 -6.80 -2.84 -16.99
C ALA A 66 -6.87 -1.69 -15.99
N GLU A 67 -7.10 -0.46 -16.45
CA GLU A 67 -7.25 0.74 -15.61
C GLU A 67 -8.56 0.77 -14.82
N ASN A 68 -9.60 0.08 -15.32
CA ASN A 68 -10.91 0.02 -14.69
C ASN A 68 -10.98 -1.09 -13.63
N ILE A 69 -9.97 -1.94 -13.53
CA ILE A 69 -9.92 -3.01 -12.55
C ILE A 69 -9.46 -2.44 -11.21
N PRO A 70 -10.24 -2.65 -10.13
CA PRO A 70 -9.82 -2.27 -8.78
C PRO A 70 -8.67 -3.16 -8.31
N TRP A 71 -7.43 -2.68 -8.43
CA TRP A 71 -6.23 -3.41 -7.98
C TRP A 71 -5.99 -3.24 -6.47
N PRO A 72 -5.50 -4.26 -5.75
CA PRO A 72 -5.36 -4.24 -4.30
C PRO A 72 -4.02 -3.63 -3.87
N TYR A 73 -3.61 -2.53 -4.49
CA TYR A 73 -2.38 -1.81 -4.16
C TYR A 73 -2.45 -0.35 -4.59
N TYR A 74 -1.59 0.47 -3.99
CA TYR A 74 -1.49 1.89 -4.30
C TYR A 74 -0.22 2.21 -5.09
N ASN A 75 -0.39 2.73 -6.30
CA ASN A 75 0.68 3.41 -7.03
C ASN A 75 0.67 4.89 -6.65
N GLN A 76 1.76 5.34 -6.04
CA GLN A 76 1.92 6.72 -5.58
C GLN A 76 1.96 7.75 -6.71
N ASP A 77 2.25 7.32 -7.94
CA ASP A 77 2.35 8.17 -9.12
C ASP A 77 1.53 7.54 -10.25
N ASP A 78 0.81 8.37 -11.01
CA ASP A 78 0.11 7.98 -12.26
C ASP A 78 1.09 7.54 -13.37
N ASP A 79 2.38 7.49 -13.06
CA ASP A 79 3.37 6.86 -13.90
C ASP A 79 3.28 5.34 -13.72
N ASN A 80 2.98 4.66 -14.82
CA ASN A 80 2.44 3.30 -14.93
C ASN A 80 3.42 2.17 -14.49
N THR A 81 4.37 2.47 -13.59
CA THR A 81 5.55 1.65 -13.30
C THR A 81 5.92 1.50 -11.83
N LYS A 82 5.05 1.89 -10.86
CA LYS A 82 5.20 1.33 -9.50
C LYS A 82 4.81 -0.15 -9.51
N LYS A 83 5.84 -1.00 -9.39
CA LYS A 83 5.78 -2.45 -9.49
C LYS A 83 4.86 -3.01 -8.41
N ILE A 84 3.95 -3.91 -8.81
CA ILE A 84 3.24 -4.79 -7.88
C ILE A 84 4.26 -5.43 -6.94
N SER A 85 4.16 -5.10 -5.65
CA SER A 85 5.05 -5.59 -4.60
C SER A 85 4.23 -6.16 -3.45
N LYS A 86 4.87 -7.03 -2.68
CA LYS A 86 4.27 -7.65 -1.50
C LYS A 86 3.97 -6.61 -0.43
N GLU A 87 4.91 -5.69 -0.21
CA GLU A 87 4.81 -4.63 0.79
C GLU A 87 3.65 -3.69 0.46
N GLY A 88 3.50 -3.30 -0.80
CA GLY A 88 2.42 -2.41 -1.24
C GLY A 88 1.03 -3.06 -1.13
N ILE A 89 0.91 -4.35 -1.44
CA ILE A 89 -0.35 -5.09 -1.24
C ILE A 89 -0.64 -5.27 0.26
N THR A 90 0.38 -5.58 1.05
CA THR A 90 0.24 -5.75 2.51
C THR A 90 -0.24 -4.45 3.16
N GLU A 91 0.43 -3.34 2.87
CA GLU A 91 0.08 -2.02 3.37
C GLU A 91 -1.35 -1.61 2.92
N PHE A 92 -1.69 -1.90 1.65
CA PHE A 92 -3.01 -1.59 1.13
C PHE A 92 -4.13 -2.41 1.79
N LEU A 93 -3.90 -3.71 2.03
CA LEU A 93 -4.94 -4.58 2.58
C LEU A 93 -5.10 -4.43 4.10
N PHE A 94 -4.02 -4.24 4.83
CA PHE A 94 -4.00 -4.29 6.29
C PHE A 94 -3.82 -2.94 6.97
N ASP A 95 -3.63 -1.85 6.20
CA ASP A 95 -3.13 -0.59 6.75
C ASP A 95 -1.72 -0.75 7.37
N ASN A 96 -1.01 0.35 7.60
CA ASN A 96 0.32 0.27 8.25
C ASN A 96 0.23 -0.22 9.70
N ASP A 97 -0.95 -0.18 10.33
CA ASP A 97 -1.21 -0.72 11.66
C ASP A 97 -1.50 -2.23 11.61
N SER A 98 -0.65 -2.97 10.90
CA SER A 98 -0.69 -4.44 10.83
C SER A 98 -0.57 -5.12 12.19
N ALA A 99 -0.20 -4.38 13.24
CA ALA A 99 -0.16 -4.82 14.63
C ALA A 99 -1.54 -4.97 15.27
N ASP A 100 -2.56 -4.25 14.78
CA ASP A 100 -3.90 -4.21 15.39
C ASP A 100 -4.89 -5.20 14.75
N ILE A 101 -4.56 -5.76 13.57
CA ILE A 101 -5.41 -6.76 12.92
C ILE A 101 -5.08 -8.15 13.45
N ASN A 102 -6.04 -8.75 14.14
CA ASN A 102 -5.95 -10.13 14.61
C ASN A 102 -5.73 -11.11 13.44
N GLU A 103 -5.09 -12.26 13.71
CA GLU A 103 -4.83 -13.27 12.67
C GLU A 103 -6.09 -13.76 11.93
N PRO A 104 -7.23 -14.01 12.61
CA PRO A 104 -8.47 -14.41 11.93
C PRO A 104 -8.93 -13.40 10.85
N ASP A 105 -8.88 -12.10 11.14
CA ASP A 105 -9.25 -11.06 10.19
C ASP A 105 -8.24 -10.94 9.05
N ARG A 106 -6.94 -11.09 9.32
CA ARG A 106 -5.92 -11.13 8.27
C ARG A 106 -6.17 -12.29 7.30
N ARG A 107 -6.43 -13.50 7.82
CA ARG A 107 -6.80 -14.67 7.02
C ARG A 107 -8.07 -14.39 6.21
N ARG A 108 -9.12 -13.87 6.85
CA ARG A 108 -10.39 -13.57 6.17
C ARG A 108 -10.20 -12.60 5.00
N ILE A 109 -9.44 -11.52 5.20
CA ILE A 109 -9.13 -10.54 4.14
C ILE A 109 -8.36 -11.22 3.01
N LEU A 110 -7.27 -11.93 3.30
CA LEU A 110 -6.48 -12.62 2.27
C LEU A 110 -7.32 -13.61 1.46
N ARG A 111 -8.18 -14.38 2.13
CA ARG A 111 -9.04 -15.36 1.47
C ARG A 111 -10.03 -14.68 0.51
N GLN A 112 -10.63 -13.57 0.93
CA GLN A 112 -11.53 -12.79 0.08
C GLN A 112 -10.78 -12.24 -1.15
N GLU A 113 -9.56 -11.74 -0.97
CA GLU A 113 -8.74 -11.22 -2.06
C GLU A 113 -8.27 -12.33 -3.02
N GLN A 114 -7.87 -13.50 -2.52
CA GLN A 114 -7.54 -14.67 -3.35
C GLN A 114 -8.70 -15.06 -4.26
N ILE A 115 -9.93 -15.04 -3.75
CA ILE A 115 -11.13 -15.36 -4.55
C ILE A 115 -11.39 -14.31 -5.64
N LYS A 116 -11.10 -13.04 -5.37
CA LYS A 116 -11.24 -11.94 -6.36
C LYS A 116 -10.17 -12.02 -7.44
N PHE A 117 -8.94 -12.35 -7.08
CA PHE A 117 -7.78 -12.38 -7.98
C PHE A 117 -7.35 -13.79 -8.41
N HIS A 118 -8.25 -14.78 -8.30
CA HIS A 118 -7.97 -16.12 -8.80
C HIS A 118 -7.84 -16.12 -10.33
N PRO A 119 -6.75 -16.64 -10.92
CA PRO A 119 -6.55 -16.63 -12.37
C PRO A 119 -7.73 -17.19 -13.14
N ASP A 120 -8.29 -18.34 -12.76
CA ASP A 120 -9.43 -18.96 -13.47
C ASP A 120 -10.65 -18.05 -13.59
N ARG A 121 -10.90 -17.22 -12.58
CA ARG A 121 -12.01 -16.25 -12.60
C ARG A 121 -11.77 -15.23 -13.69
N TRP A 122 -10.54 -14.72 -13.79
CA TRP A 122 -10.14 -13.74 -14.80
C TRP A 122 -10.07 -14.33 -16.20
N HIS A 123 -9.62 -15.58 -16.38
CA HIS A 123 -9.66 -16.25 -17.68
C HIS A 123 -11.08 -16.25 -18.27
N ARG A 124 -12.10 -16.55 -17.45
CA ARG A 124 -13.50 -16.51 -17.89
C ARG A 124 -13.97 -15.10 -18.25
N TRP A 125 -13.55 -14.10 -17.47
CA TRP A 125 -13.97 -12.71 -17.65
C TRP A 125 -13.36 -12.07 -18.89
N ILE A 126 -12.07 -12.26 -19.11
CA ILE A 126 -11.36 -11.64 -20.23
C ILE A 126 -11.54 -12.43 -21.53
N ALA A 127 -12.06 -13.66 -21.50
CA ALA A 127 -12.30 -14.45 -22.72
C ALA A 127 -13.18 -13.70 -23.74
N LYS A 128 -14.12 -12.88 -23.25
CA LYS A 128 -15.03 -12.05 -24.07
C LYS A 128 -14.35 -10.80 -24.67
N MET A 129 -13.12 -10.45 -24.24
CA MET A 129 -12.44 -9.25 -24.72
C MET A 129 -11.91 -9.43 -26.15
N GLN A 130 -11.87 -8.34 -26.92
CA GLN A 130 -11.34 -8.38 -28.30
C GLN A 130 -9.82 -8.21 -28.37
N SER A 131 -9.20 -7.51 -27.41
CA SER A 131 -7.76 -7.22 -27.42
C SER A 131 -6.96 -8.27 -26.65
N GLU A 132 -6.21 -9.12 -27.35
CA GLU A 132 -5.28 -10.08 -26.73
C GLU A 132 -4.17 -9.39 -25.92
N GLN A 133 -3.67 -8.24 -26.38
CA GLN A 133 -2.67 -7.47 -25.65
C GLN A 133 -3.18 -7.04 -24.27
N GLU A 134 -4.45 -6.60 -24.20
CA GLU A 134 -5.06 -6.18 -22.94
C GLU A 134 -5.38 -7.39 -22.04
N LYS A 135 -5.80 -8.52 -22.62
CA LYS A 135 -5.98 -9.78 -21.88
C LYS A 135 -4.70 -10.20 -21.18
N ASN A 136 -3.59 -10.24 -21.91
CA ASN A 136 -2.29 -10.63 -21.37
C ASN A 136 -1.84 -9.69 -20.25
N LYS A 137 -2.00 -8.37 -20.45
CA LYS A 137 -1.67 -7.36 -19.42
C LYS A 137 -2.48 -7.55 -18.14
N ILE A 138 -3.77 -7.86 -18.26
CA ILE A 138 -4.64 -8.14 -17.11
C ILE A 138 -4.23 -9.45 -16.43
N LEU A 139 -4.03 -10.53 -17.19
CA LEU A 139 -3.62 -11.83 -16.64
C LEU A 139 -2.27 -11.77 -15.93
N ASP A 140 -1.27 -11.13 -16.52
CA ASP A 140 0.05 -10.98 -15.89
C ASP A 140 -0.06 -10.29 -14.52
N ARG A 141 -0.90 -9.24 -14.47
CA ARG A 141 -1.17 -8.48 -13.24
C ARG A 141 -1.92 -9.32 -12.21
N VAL A 142 -2.95 -10.06 -12.62
CA VAL A 142 -3.72 -10.98 -11.77
C VAL A 142 -2.83 -12.10 -11.23
N ASN A 143 -2.04 -12.73 -12.08
CA ASN A 143 -1.12 -13.81 -11.71
C ASN A 143 -0.12 -13.34 -10.66
N LYS A 144 0.48 -12.16 -10.88
CA LYS A 144 1.42 -11.59 -9.92
C LYS A 144 0.76 -11.25 -8.58
N ILE A 145 -0.45 -10.71 -8.57
CA ILE A 145 -1.21 -10.46 -7.34
C ILE A 145 -1.54 -11.79 -6.64
N SER A 146 -2.03 -12.78 -7.37
CA SER A 146 -2.37 -14.11 -6.83
C SER A 146 -1.15 -14.77 -6.16
N GLN A 147 0.02 -14.71 -6.79
CA GLN A 147 1.26 -15.22 -6.20
C GLN A 147 1.61 -14.52 -4.88
N ILE A 148 1.49 -13.19 -4.83
CA ILE A 148 1.75 -12.41 -3.61
C ILE A 148 0.74 -12.75 -2.51
N LEU A 149 -0.55 -12.86 -2.84
CA LEU A 149 -1.59 -13.21 -1.88
C LEU A 149 -1.38 -14.62 -1.30
N ASN A 150 -0.92 -15.57 -2.12
CA ASN A 150 -0.59 -16.92 -1.66
C ASN A 150 0.64 -16.94 -0.75
N ALA A 151 1.68 -16.16 -1.06
CA ALA A 151 2.83 -16.00 -0.18
C ALA A 151 2.43 -15.41 1.18
N LEU A 152 1.61 -14.35 1.17
CA LEU A 152 1.07 -13.73 2.39
C LEU A 152 0.20 -14.69 3.21
N TRP A 153 -0.60 -15.53 2.54
CA TRP A 153 -1.40 -16.55 3.20
C TRP A 153 -0.53 -17.57 3.93
N ASN A 154 0.48 -18.11 3.26
CA ASN A 154 1.38 -19.09 3.85
C ASN A 154 2.11 -18.51 5.07
N GLU A 155 2.54 -17.25 5.02
CA GLU A 155 3.18 -16.58 6.17
C GLU A 155 2.27 -16.42 7.39
N VAL A 156 0.96 -16.26 7.17
CA VAL A 156 -0.02 -16.19 8.26
C VAL A 156 -0.37 -17.60 8.77
N VAL A 157 -0.30 -18.63 7.91
CA VAL A 157 -0.56 -20.02 8.31
C VAL A 157 0.62 -20.65 9.05
N GLU A 158 1.86 -20.39 8.62
CA GLU A 158 3.08 -20.92 9.24
C GLU A 158 3.38 -20.28 10.62
N LYS A 159 2.79 -19.11 10.91
CA LYS A 159 2.97 -18.39 12.18
C LYS A 159 1.93 -18.71 13.25
N SER A 160 0.81 -19.34 12.89
CA SER A 160 -0.23 -19.77 13.83
C SER A 160 -0.02 -21.21 14.28
#